data_AF-A0A2P6PW71-F1
#
_entry.id   AF-A0A2P6PW71-F1
#
_cell.length_a   1.000
_cell.length_b   1.000
_cell.length_c   1.000
_cell.angle_alpha   90.00
_cell.angle_beta   90.00
_cell.angle_gamma   90.00
#
_symmetry.space_group_name_H-M   'P 1'
#
loop_
_entity.id
_entity.type
_entity.pdbx_description
1 polymer ?
#
loop_
_entity_poly.entity_id
_entity_poly.type
_entity_poly.pdbx_seq_one_letter_code
_entity_poly.pdbx_strand_id
1 'polypeptide(L)'
;MRITGLPEVDILQKIDWTQAPFTASYRNFSANSNSQGAWYWNKLDYSGKGQMQWVQKNYMIYNYCTDAKRFPLGFDPECYLTNLS
;
A
#
# COMPACT_ATOMS: atom_id res chain seq x y z
N MET A 1 14.91 7.73 -30.05
CA MET A 1 15.68 6.54 -29.63
C MET A 1 14.69 5.45 -29.29
N ARG A 2 14.60 4.39 -30.10
CA ARG A 2 13.78 3.20 -29.81
C ARG A 2 14.76 2.07 -29.56
N ILE A 3 14.66 1.43 -28.39
CA ILE A 3 15.41 0.21 -28.10
C ILE A 3 14.47 -0.95 -28.40
N THR A 4 14.69 -1.63 -29.52
CA THR A 4 14.05 -2.91 -29.85
C THR A 4 14.92 -4.04 -29.31
N GLY A 5 14.39 -4.96 -28.49
CA GLY A 5 15.11 -6.21 -28.20
C GLY A 5 14.95 -6.87 -26.84
N LEU A 6 14.02 -6.47 -25.97
CA LEU A 6 13.68 -7.30 -24.80
C LEU A 6 12.31 -7.94 -25.04
N PRO A 7 12.12 -9.23 -24.71
CA PRO A 7 10.79 -9.82 -24.69
C PRO A 7 9.99 -9.09 -23.61
N GLU A 8 9.15 -8.15 -24.03
CA GLU A 8 8.09 -7.56 -23.21
C GLU A 8 7.21 -8.71 -22.71
N VAL A 9 7.45 -9.21 -21.51
CA VAL A 9 6.34 -9.72 -20.69
C VAL A 9 5.70 -8.50 -20.03
N ASP A 10 5.30 -7.54 -20.85
CA ASP A 10 4.55 -6.37 -20.44
C ASP A 10 3.08 -6.76 -20.46
N ILE A 11 2.65 -7.54 -19.47
CA ILE A 11 1.22 -7.59 -19.13
C ILE A 11 0.87 -6.31 -18.35
N LEU A 12 1.22 -5.16 -18.92
CA LEU A 12 0.75 -3.85 -18.50
C LEU A 12 -0.59 -3.64 -19.20
N GLN A 13 -1.69 -3.99 -18.52
CA GLN A 13 -3.01 -3.60 -19.01
C GLN A 13 -3.11 -2.06 -18.97
N LYS A 14 -3.09 -1.46 -20.15
CA LYS A 14 -3.29 -0.02 -20.33
C LYS A 14 -4.79 0.28 -20.25
N ILE A 15 -5.11 1.48 -19.77
CA ILE A 15 -6.49 1.98 -19.72
C ILE A 15 -7.05 2.05 -21.15
N ASP A 16 -8.22 1.44 -21.37
CA ASP A 16 -8.98 1.53 -22.63
C ASP A 16 -9.94 2.73 -22.58
N TRP A 17 -9.51 3.84 -23.19
CA TRP A 17 -10.26 5.10 -23.19
C TRP A 17 -11.62 5.05 -23.89
N THR A 18 -11.92 4.01 -24.68
CA THR A 18 -13.25 3.86 -25.31
C THR A 18 -14.35 3.59 -24.29
N GLN A 19 -13.99 3.12 -23.09
CA GLN A 19 -14.91 2.84 -21.97
C GLN A 19 -15.14 4.05 -21.05
N ALA A 20 -14.63 5.23 -21.42
CA ALA A 20 -14.88 6.45 -20.67
C ALA A 20 -16.39 6.81 -20.67
N PRO A 21 -16.90 7.43 -19.59
CA PRO A 21 -16.17 7.98 -18.44
C PRO A 21 -15.93 6.95 -17.31
N PHE A 22 -14.70 6.93 -16.78
CA PHE A 22 -14.40 6.22 -15.52
C PHE A 22 -14.82 7.11 -14.34
N THR A 23 -15.87 6.69 -13.62
CA THR A 23 -16.47 7.50 -12.55
C THR A 23 -16.26 6.84 -11.20
N ALA A 24 -15.69 7.58 -10.24
CA ALA A 24 -15.64 7.20 -8.83
C ALA A 24 -16.57 8.12 -8.03
N SER A 25 -17.18 7.59 -6.96
CA SER A 25 -18.08 8.36 -6.10
C SER A 25 -17.58 8.38 -4.66
N TYR A 26 -17.66 9.55 -4.03
CA TYR A 26 -17.22 9.78 -2.66
C TYR A 26 -18.33 10.51 -1.90
N ARG A 27 -18.52 10.19 -0.62
CA ARG A 27 -19.54 10.80 0.25
C ARG A 27 -18.98 10.95 1.67
N ASN A 28 -19.68 11.70 2.53
CA ASN A 28 -19.35 11.87 3.95
C ASN A 28 -17.96 12.44 4.22
N PHE A 29 -17.60 13.53 3.53
CA PHE A 29 -16.33 14.22 3.77
C PHE A 29 -16.26 14.75 5.21
N SER A 30 -15.22 14.36 5.93
CA SER A 30 -14.94 14.82 7.29
C SER A 30 -13.44 15.10 7.41
N ALA A 31 -13.10 16.29 7.90
CA ALA A 31 -11.72 16.69 8.17
C ALA A 31 -11.65 17.23 9.61
N ASN A 32 -11.02 16.47 10.50
CA ASN A 32 -10.73 16.91 11.86
C ASN A 32 -9.23 17.18 11.96
N SER A 33 -8.86 18.47 11.98
CA SER A 33 -7.47 18.93 12.01
C SER A 33 -6.92 19.13 13.42
N ASN A 34 -7.64 18.73 14.47
CA ASN A 34 -7.19 18.94 15.83
C ASN A 34 -5.99 18.03 16.16
N SER A 35 -4.78 18.61 16.09
CA SER A 35 -3.48 17.95 16.31
C SER A 35 -3.25 17.44 17.74
N GLN A 36 -4.25 17.60 18.61
CA GLN A 36 -4.24 17.20 20.01
C GLN A 36 -5.40 16.27 20.38
N GLY A 37 -6.16 15.77 19.40
CA GLY A 37 -7.23 14.81 19.66
C GLY A 37 -6.68 13.52 20.27
N ALA A 38 -7.30 13.03 21.35
CA ALA A 38 -6.89 11.81 22.06
C ALA A 38 -6.70 10.59 21.13
N TRP A 39 -7.37 10.57 19.98
CA TRP A 39 -7.27 9.51 18.98
C TRP A 39 -5.86 9.35 18.38
N TYR A 40 -5.08 10.43 18.24
CA TYR A 40 -3.74 10.38 17.61
C TYR A 40 -2.73 9.59 18.44
N TRP A 41 -2.89 9.60 19.77
CA TRP A 41 -2.02 8.90 20.71
C TRP A 41 -2.51 7.49 21.05
N ASN A 42 -3.65 7.05 20.51
CA ASN A 42 -4.17 5.72 20.75
C ASN A 42 -3.33 4.67 20.05
N LYS A 43 -3.08 3.56 20.76
CA LYS A 43 -2.48 2.35 20.20
C LYS A 43 -3.58 1.37 19.80
N LEU A 44 -3.33 0.57 18.76
CA LEU A 44 -4.20 -0.56 18.46
C LEU A 44 -4.21 -1.53 19.64
N ASP A 45 -5.42 -1.97 20.00
CA ASP A 45 -5.62 -3.06 20.94
C ASP A 45 -5.29 -4.42 20.28
N TYR A 46 -5.33 -5.49 21.07
CA TYR A 46 -5.01 -6.84 20.58
C TYR A 46 -5.95 -7.31 19.47
N SER A 47 -7.24 -6.94 19.56
CA SER A 47 -8.24 -7.28 18.54
C SER A 47 -7.90 -6.61 17.21
N GLY A 48 -7.64 -5.30 17.23
CA GLY A 48 -7.26 -4.54 16.05
C GLY A 48 -5.95 -5.02 15.43
N LYS A 49 -4.96 -5.39 16.24
CA LYS A 49 -3.72 -6.02 15.75
C LYS A 49 -4.00 -7.35 15.04
N GLY A 50 -4.86 -8.19 15.60
CA GLY A 50 -5.26 -9.46 14.98
C GLY A 50 -5.98 -9.26 13.63
N GLN A 51 -6.86 -8.26 13.54
CA GLN A 51 -7.53 -7.90 12.29
C GLN A 51 -6.54 -7.44 11.21
N MET A 52 -5.59 -6.57 11.58
CA MET A 52 -4.55 -6.10 10.66
C MET A 52 -3.68 -7.25 10.14
N GLN A 53 -3.26 -8.17 11.01
CA GLN A 53 -2.50 -9.36 10.63
C GLN A 53 -3.29 -10.26 9.66
N TRP A 54 -4.59 -10.43 9.90
CA TRP A 54 -5.44 -11.23 9.01
C TRP A 54 -5.58 -10.59 7.62
N VAL A 55 -5.80 -9.27 7.54
CA VAL A 55 -5.87 -8.57 6.25
C VAL A 55 -4.54 -8.66 5.51
N GLN A 56 -3.42 -8.43 6.21
CA GLN A 56 -2.08 -8.56 5.63
C GLN A 56 -1.81 -9.97 5.11
N LYS A 57 -2.23 -11.01 5.83
CA LYS A 57 -2.03 -12.40 5.41
C LYS A 57 -2.88 -12.80 4.19
N ASN A 58 -4.11 -12.29 4.09
CA ASN A 58 -5.09 -12.79 3.11
C ASN A 58 -5.24 -11.91 1.86
N TYR A 59 -4.98 -10.60 1.96
CA TYR A 59 -5.29 -9.64 0.88
C TYR A 59 -4.10 -8.76 0.44
N MET A 60 -2.98 -8.76 1.17
CA MET A 60 -1.82 -7.97 0.79
C MET A 60 -1.08 -8.64 -0.39
N ILE A 61 -1.12 -7.99 -1.54
CA ILE A 61 -0.46 -8.47 -2.76
C ILE A 61 0.96 -7.93 -2.95
N TYR A 62 1.33 -6.90 -2.18
CA TYR A 62 2.63 -6.25 -2.27
C TYR A 62 3.04 -5.64 -0.94
N ASN A 63 4.28 -5.86 -0.53
CA ASN A 63 4.91 -5.26 0.64
C ASN A 63 6.36 -4.89 0.30
N TYR A 64 6.67 -3.60 0.33
CA TYR A 64 7.98 -3.09 -0.07
C TYR A 64 9.12 -3.59 0.83
N CYS A 65 8.86 -3.77 2.13
CA CYS A 65 9.86 -4.27 3.10
C CYS A 65 10.32 -5.70 2.83
N THR A 66 9.60 -6.43 1.97
CA THR A 66 9.93 -7.80 1.58
C THR A 66 10.31 -7.92 0.10
N ASP A 67 10.36 -6.80 -0.63
CA ASP A 67 10.71 -6.78 -2.04
C ASP A 67 12.24 -6.77 -2.24
N ALA A 68 12.85 -7.95 -2.13
CA ALA A 68 14.30 -8.10 -2.31
C ALA A 68 14.78 -7.80 -3.74
N LYS A 69 13.88 -7.85 -4.75
CA LYS A 69 14.23 -7.50 -6.13
C LYS A 69 14.43 -5.99 -6.26
N ARG A 70 13.57 -5.22 -5.62
CA ARG A 70 13.66 -3.76 -5.57
C ARG A 70 14.81 -3.27 -4.70
N PHE A 71 15.09 -3.98 -3.59
CA PHE A 71 16.11 -3.60 -2.61
C PHE A 71 17.26 -4.62 -2.51
N PRO A 72 18.09 -4.78 -3.56
CA PRO A 72 19.15 -5.79 -3.60
C PRO A 72 20.29 -5.52 -2.61
N LEU A 73 20.42 -4.28 -2.10
CA LEU A 73 21.46 -3.86 -1.16
C LEU A 73 21.00 -3.88 0.31
N GLY A 74 19.79 -4.38 0.56
CA GLY A 74 19.16 -4.40 1.88
C GLY A 74 17.95 -3.47 1.97
N PHE A 75 17.07 -3.78 2.92
CA PHE A 75 15.83 -3.02 3.16
C PHE A 75 16.06 -1.76 3.97
N ASP A 76 15.13 -0.81 3.84
CA ASP A 76 15.14 0.42 4.61
C ASP A 76 15.06 0.13 6.13
N PRO A 77 15.71 0.94 7.00
CA PRO A 77 15.85 0.63 8.43
C PRO A 77 14.52 0.41 9.17
N GLU A 78 13.45 1.07 8.75
CA GLU A 78 12.13 0.93 9.37
C GLU A 78 11.53 -0.47 9.20
N CYS A 79 11.96 -1.23 8.19
CA CYS A 79 11.50 -2.59 7.96
C CYS A 79 11.91 -3.57 9.06
N TYR A 80 12.91 -3.20 9.87
CA TYR A 80 13.38 -3.99 11.02
C TYR A 80 12.80 -3.52 12.35
N LEU A 81 11.95 -2.49 12.35
CA LEU A 81 11.29 -2.02 13.57
C LEU A 81 10.23 -3.04 14.00
N THR A 82 10.61 -3.97 14.88
CA THR A 82 9.72 -4.99 15.45
C THR A 82 8.75 -4.45 16.52
N ASN A 83 8.73 -3.15 16.78
CA ASN A 83 8.03 -2.55 17.93
C ASN A 83 6.74 -1.78 17.58
N LEU A 84 5.87 -2.37 16.76
CA LEU A 84 4.45 -1.96 16.65
C LEU A 84 3.48 -3.15 16.71
N SER A 85 3.85 -4.21 17.44
CA SER A 85 2.93 -5.30 17.83
C SER A 85 2.53 -5.27 19.29
#